data_AF-A0A5C0SDE8-F1
#
_entry.id   AF-A0A5C0SDE8-F1
#
_cell.length_a   1.000
_cell.length_b   1.000
_cell.length_c   1.000
_cell.angle_alpha   90.00
_cell.angle_beta   90.00
_cell.angle_gamma   90.00
#
_symmetry.space_group_name_H-M   'P 1'
#
loop_
_entity.id
_entity.type
_entity.pdbx_description
1 polymer ?
#
loop_
_entity_poly.entity_id
_entity_poly.type
_entity_poly.pdbx_seq_one_letter_code
_entity_poly.pdbx_strand_id
1 'polypeptide(L)'
;MEDLYMKISNIINTSTNIFNNKGKKEERDFSTFLKDAIKKVNEYELDSQRLNMLSALGQIDNIHEVMIAAEKSEIALQFTIEVKNKVLDAYKEIMRLQV
;
A
#
# COMPACT_ATOMS: atom_id res chain seq x y z
N MET A 1 2.69 31.91 46.79
CA MET A 1 1.48 31.21 46.31
C MET A 1 1.27 31.43 44.82
N GLU A 2 1.45 32.65 44.31
CA GLU A 2 1.42 33.02 42.87
C GLU A 2 2.27 32.11 41.95
N ASP A 3 3.51 31.82 42.33
CA ASP A 3 4.46 31.07 41.48
C ASP A 3 4.03 29.62 41.22
N LEU A 4 3.23 29.04 42.12
CA LEU A 4 2.72 27.68 41.97
C LEU A 4 1.57 27.64 40.95
N TYR A 5 0.70 28.66 40.96
CA TYR A 5 -0.37 28.81 39.97
C TYR A 5 0.18 29.10 38.57
N MET A 6 1.24 29.90 38.46
CA MET A 6 1.93 30.17 37.18
C MET A 6 2.57 28.92 36.58
N LYS A 7 3.20 28.06 37.40
CA LYS A 7 3.75 26.77 36.95
C LYS A 7 2.64 25.82 36.48
N ILE A 8 1.53 25.73 37.21
CA ILE A 8 0.40 24.88 36.85
C ILE A 8 -0.27 25.37 35.54
N SER A 9 -0.46 26.68 35.37
CA SER A 9 -0.98 27.26 34.12
C SER A 9 -0.07 26.95 32.93
N ASN A 10 1.25 27.07 33.10
CA ASN A 10 2.22 26.73 32.05
C ASN A 10 2.25 25.23 31.73
N ILE A 11 2.08 24.35 32.73
CA ILE A 11 1.96 22.90 32.50
C ILE A 11 0.67 22.58 31.75
N ILE A 12 -0.46 23.19 32.13
CA ILE A 12 -1.76 23.02 31.45
C ILE A 12 -1.68 23.53 30.00
N ASN A 13 -1.06 24.70 29.76
CA ASN A 13 -0.85 25.25 28.42
C ASN A 13 0.12 24.41 27.57
N THR A 14 1.09 23.75 28.20
CA THR A 14 1.98 22.81 27.50
C THR A 14 1.23 21.54 27.13
N SER A 15 0.42 20.99 28.04
CA SER A 15 -0.44 19.83 27.76
C SER A 15 -1.46 20.10 26.64
N THR A 16 -2.13 21.26 26.63
CA THR A 16 -3.08 21.61 25.55
C THR A 16 -2.41 21.76 24.19
N ASN A 17 -1.16 22.23 24.12
CA ASN A 17 -0.39 22.28 22.87
C ASN A 17 0.05 20.89 22.37
N ILE A 18 0.24 19.91 23.26
CA ILE A 18 0.57 18.52 22.87
C ILE A 18 -0.65 17.82 22.25
N PHE A 19 -1.86 18.12 22.71
CA PHE A 19 -3.11 17.58 22.13
C PHE A 19 -3.61 18.33 20.89
N ASN A 20 -3.19 19.60 20.69
CA ASN A 20 -3.52 20.38 19.50
C ASN A 20 -2.48 20.28 18.38
N ASN A 21 -1.32 19.68 18.62
CA ASN A 21 -0.51 19.11 17.56
C ASN A 21 -1.18 17.80 17.13
N LYS A 22 -2.33 17.93 16.46
CA LYS A 22 -2.68 17.03 15.37
C LYS A 22 -1.49 17.09 14.43
N GLY A 23 -0.53 16.20 14.67
CA GLY A 23 0.45 15.85 13.69
C GLY A 23 -0.35 15.69 12.42
N LYS A 24 -0.07 16.53 11.43
CA LYS A 24 -0.11 16.12 10.05
C LYS A 24 0.78 14.89 9.97
N LYS A 25 0.29 13.75 10.47
CA LYS A 25 0.56 12.51 9.80
C LYS A 25 0.06 12.81 8.41
N GLU A 26 1.00 12.92 7.49
CA GLU A 26 0.75 12.50 6.13
C GLU A 26 0.38 11.01 6.18
N GLU A 27 -0.77 10.69 6.78
CA GLU A 27 -1.58 9.57 6.35
C GLU A 27 -1.94 9.95 4.93
N ARG A 28 -1.05 9.60 3.99
CA ARG A 28 -1.39 9.57 2.58
C ARG A 28 -2.66 8.75 2.53
N ASP A 29 -3.77 9.45 2.29
CA ASP A 29 -5.10 8.89 2.35
C ASP A 29 -5.11 7.60 1.53
N PHE A 30 -5.71 6.52 2.04
CA PHE A 30 -5.66 5.22 1.36
C PHE A 30 -6.17 5.32 -0.09
N SER A 31 -7.11 6.25 -0.34
CA SER A 31 -7.58 6.63 -1.68
C SER A 31 -6.45 7.12 -2.61
N THR A 32 -5.52 7.91 -2.08
CA THR A 32 -4.34 8.40 -2.81
C THR A 32 -3.37 7.27 -3.10
N PHE A 33 -3.09 6.40 -2.12
CA PHE A 33 -2.27 5.21 -2.32
C PHE A 33 -2.87 4.27 -3.37
N LEU A 34 -4.18 4.04 -3.32
CA LEU A 34 -4.90 3.22 -4.28
C LEU A 34 -4.87 3.83 -5.69
N LYS A 35 -5.05 5.15 -5.81
CA LYS A 35 -4.91 5.85 -7.10
C LYS A 35 -3.50 5.72 -7.67
N ASP A 36 -2.48 5.89 -6.84
CA ASP A 36 -1.08 5.74 -7.26
C ASP A 36 -0.77 4.29 -7.67
N ALA A 37 -1.34 3.30 -6.97
CA ALA A 37 -1.20 1.89 -7.31
C ALA A 37 -1.86 1.56 -8.65
N ILE A 38 -3.10 2.04 -8.89
CA ILE A 38 -3.80 1.87 -10.17
C ILE A 38 -3.01 2.53 -11.31
N LYS A 39 -2.47 3.72 -11.08
CA LYS A 39 -1.65 4.43 -12.07
C LYS A 39 -0.38 3.64 -12.42
N LYS A 40 0.28 3.05 -11.43
CA LYS A 40 1.43 2.17 -11.64
C LYS A 40 1.09 0.90 -12.43
N VAL A 41 -0.06 0.28 -12.17
CA VAL A 41 -0.50 -0.88 -12.96
C VAL A 41 -0.68 -0.51 -14.42
N ASN A 42 -1.30 0.65 -14.71
CA ASN A 42 -1.44 1.13 -16.08
C ASN A 42 -0.09 1.40 -16.77
N GLU A 43 0.89 1.94 -16.04
CA GLU A 43 2.26 2.10 -16.55
C GLU A 43 2.92 0.75 -16.86
N TYR A 44 2.79 -0.24 -15.96
CA TYR A 44 3.32 -1.58 -16.19
C TYR A 44 2.63 -2.31 -17.36
N GLU A 45 1.34 -2.08 -17.58
CA GLU A 45 0.59 -2.67 -18.68
C GLU A 45 1.06 -2.12 -20.04
N LEU A 46 1.27 -0.80 -20.14
CA LEU A 46 1.87 -0.17 -21.31
C LEU A 46 3.28 -0.69 -21.61
N ASP A 47 4.11 -0.85 -20.58
CA ASP A 47 5.47 -1.37 -20.75
C ASP A 47 5.47 -2.87 -21.11
N SER A 48 4.51 -3.64 -20.57
CA SER A 48 4.29 -5.05 -20.93
C SER A 48 3.83 -5.19 -22.38
N GLN A 49 2.96 -4.31 -22.87
CA GLN A 49 2.56 -4.28 -24.29
C GLN A 49 3.77 -4.00 -25.19
N ARG A 50 4.63 -3.05 -24.79
CA ARG A 50 5.87 -2.73 -25.52
C ARG A 50 6.84 -3.92 -25.54
N LEU A 51 7.04 -4.58 -24.41
CA LEU A 51 7.91 -5.75 -24.29
C LEU A 51 7.32 -6.97 -25.04
N ASN A 52 6.00 -7.17 -25.02
CA ASN A 52 5.34 -8.19 -25.84
C ASN A 52 5.55 -7.96 -27.33
N MET A 53 5.49 -6.70 -27.79
CA MET A 53 5.77 -6.36 -29.18
C MET A 53 7.23 -6.67 -29.55
N LEU A 54 8.18 -6.39 -28.66
CA LEU A 54 9.61 -6.71 -28.84
C LEU A 54 9.88 -8.23 -28.82
N SER A 55 9.15 -8.97 -27.97
CA SER A 55 9.21 -10.44 -27.88
C SER A 55 8.60 -11.12 -29.11
N ALA A 56 7.46 -10.63 -29.61
CA ALA A 56 6.81 -11.15 -30.82
C ALA A 56 7.66 -10.94 -32.10
N LEU A 57 8.57 -9.97 -32.08
CA LEU A 57 9.58 -9.76 -33.12
C LEU A 57 10.72 -10.79 -33.09
N GLY A 58 10.67 -11.77 -32.16
CA GLY A 58 11.55 -12.94 -32.17
C GLY A 58 12.94 -12.72 -31.57
N GLN A 59 13.13 -11.69 -30.73
CA GLN A 59 14.42 -11.35 -30.10
C GLN A 59 14.69 -12.12 -28.80
N ILE A 60 14.18 -13.34 -28.62
CA ILE A 60 14.42 -14.13 -27.41
C ILE A 60 15.04 -15.48 -27.78
N ASP A 61 16.33 -15.59 -27.52
CA ASP A 61 17.18 -16.74 -27.90
C ASP A 61 16.94 -18.00 -27.05
N ASN A 62 16.09 -17.96 -26.01
CA ASN A 62 15.99 -19.03 -25.01
C ASN A 62 14.54 -19.44 -24.66
N ILE A 63 14.01 -20.44 -25.37
CA ILE A 63 12.71 -21.08 -25.09
C ILE A 63 12.60 -21.60 -23.63
N HIS A 64 13.71 -21.95 -22.99
CA HIS A 64 13.74 -22.40 -21.59
C HIS A 64 13.40 -21.28 -20.58
N GLU A 65 13.72 -20.03 -20.90
CA GLU A 65 13.37 -18.89 -20.03
C GLU A 65 11.86 -18.64 -20.02
N VAL A 66 11.18 -18.86 -21.14
CA VAL A 66 9.71 -18.74 -21.24
C VAL A 66 9.01 -19.77 -20.35
N MET A 67 9.50 -21.01 -20.33
CA MET A 67 8.94 -22.06 -19.47
C MET A 67 9.15 -21.77 -17.97
N ILE A 68 10.34 -21.29 -17.60
CA ILE A 68 10.62 -20.87 -16.21
C ILE A 68 9.77 -19.66 -15.82
N ALA A 69 9.58 -18.70 -16.73
CA ALA A 69 8.74 -17.54 -16.49
C ALA A 69 7.27 -17.94 -16.33
N ALA A 70 6.78 -18.89 -17.12
CA ALA A 70 5.43 -19.43 -17.00
C ALA A 70 5.20 -20.09 -15.63
N GLU A 71 6.10 -20.97 -15.20
CA GLU A 71 6.03 -21.64 -13.89
C GLU A 71 6.05 -20.63 -12.73
N LYS A 72 6.94 -19.63 -12.80
CA LYS A 72 6.98 -18.55 -11.80
C LYS A 72 5.69 -17.74 -11.78
N SER A 73 5.08 -17.50 -12.93
CA SER A 73 3.84 -16.73 -13.05
C SER A 73 2.66 -17.50 -12.45
N GLU A 74 2.60 -18.81 -12.66
CA GLU A 74 1.58 -19.68 -12.06
C GLU A 74 1.65 -19.65 -10.53
N ILE A 75 2.84 -19.82 -9.95
CA ILE A 75 3.04 -19.76 -8.49
C ILE A 75 2.67 -18.37 -7.94
N ALA A 76 3.08 -17.29 -8.63
CA ALA A 76 2.76 -15.93 -8.21
C ALA A 76 1.24 -15.63 -8.26
N LEU A 77 0.54 -16.18 -9.26
CA LEU A 77 -0.91 -16.05 -9.37
C LEU A 77 -1.62 -16.77 -8.21
N GLN A 78 -1.21 -18.01 -7.92
CA GLN A 78 -1.76 -18.77 -6.78
C GLN A 78 -1.54 -18.02 -5.47
N PHE A 79 -0.33 -17.51 -5.23
CA PHE A 79 -0.03 -16.68 -4.06
C PHE A 79 -0.91 -15.42 -3.98
N THR A 80 -1.15 -14.76 -5.11
CA THR A 80 -2.01 -13.56 -5.17
C THR A 80 -3.45 -13.87 -4.79
N ILE A 81 -3.97 -15.02 -5.21
CA ILE A 81 -5.31 -15.49 -4.83
C ILE A 81 -5.39 -15.70 -3.31
N GLU A 82 -4.39 -16.35 -2.72
CA GLU A 82 -4.33 -16.56 -1.27
C GLU A 82 -4.27 -15.23 -0.49
N VAL A 83 -3.44 -14.30 -0.93
CA VAL A 83 -3.36 -12.95 -0.34
C VAL A 83 -4.70 -12.22 -0.45
N LYS A 84 -5.34 -12.25 -1.63
CA LYS A 84 -6.68 -11.67 -1.85
C LYS A 84 -7.70 -12.26 -0.88
N ASN A 85 -7.72 -13.58 -0.74
CA ASN A 85 -8.63 -14.27 0.18
C ASN A 85 -8.37 -13.82 1.63
N LYS A 86 -7.10 -13.73 2.05
CA LYS A 86 -6.74 -13.30 3.40
C LYS A 86 -7.14 -11.84 3.70
N VAL A 87 -7.01 -10.95 2.71
CA VAL A 87 -7.45 -9.55 2.81
C VAL A 87 -8.98 -9.47 2.92
N LEU A 88 -9.71 -10.28 2.14
CA LEU A 88 -11.17 -10.35 2.22
C LEU A 88 -11.62 -10.85 3.60
N ASP A 89 -10.94 -11.85 4.14
CA ASP A 89 -11.23 -12.39 5.48
C ASP A 89 -10.93 -11.36 6.57
N ALA A 90 -9.81 -10.65 6.47
CA ALA A 90 -9.48 -9.55 7.39
C ALA A 90 -10.52 -8.43 7.34
N TYR A 91 -11.03 -8.08 6.15
CA TYR A 91 -12.12 -7.12 6.01
C TYR A 91 -13.41 -7.60 6.68
N LYS A 92 -13.80 -8.87 6.46
CA LYS A 92 -14.96 -9.47 7.13
C LYS A 92 -14.81 -9.49 8.64
N GLU A 93 -13.61 -9.76 9.15
CA GLU A 93 -13.34 -9.80 10.59
C GLU A 93 -13.46 -8.41 11.23
N ILE A 94 -12.92 -7.36 10.58
CA ILE A 94 -13.10 -5.97 11.03
C ILE A 94 -14.58 -5.58 11.08
N MET A 95 -15.38 -6.02 10.09
CA MET A 95 -16.82 -5.78 10.08
C MET A 95 -17.55 -6.49 11.24
N ARG A 96 -17.09 -7.68 11.65
CA ARG A 96 -17.65 -8.41 12.81
C ARG A 96 -17.27 -7.80 14.16
N LEU A 97 -16.18 -7.05 14.23
CA LEU A 97 -15.78 -6.34 15.45
C LEU A 97 -16.60 -5.07 15.71
N GLN A 98 -17.32 -4.56 14.72
CA GLN A 98 -18.06 -3.28 14.80
C GLN A 98 -19.57 -3.44 15.07
N VAL A 99 -20.06 -4.66 15.33
CA VAL A 99 -21.45 -4.89 15.77
C VAL A 99 -21.55 -5.07 17.27
#